data_AF-A0A819RWQ8-F1
#
_entry.id   AF-A0A819RWQ8-F1
#
_cell.length_a   1.000
_cell.length_b   1.000
_cell.length_c   1.000
_cell.angle_alpha   90.00
_cell.angle_beta   90.00
_cell.angle_gamma   90.00
#
_symmetry.space_group_name_H-M   'P 1'
#
loop_
_entity.id
_entity.type
_entity.pdbx_description
1 polymer ?
#
loop_
_entity_poly.entity_id
_entity_poly.type
_entity_poly.pdbx_seq_one_letter_code
_entity_poly.pdbx_strand_id
1 'polypeptide(L)'
;MICDINTIETCLHNQLPVLIGIKLIQQNFQHNGGYLQVPTDLNDPLIKKTDIHGIMIVGYNRKTQYLTCRNSYGENWGYHGYFYLPYEYLTHPRLIDHMRGLWSILKIIPRTTTLPTVRRLVVS
;
A
#
# COMPACT_ATOMS: atom_id res chain seq x y z
N MET A 1 -6.92 1.50 13.77
CA MET A 1 -7.95 1.39 12.71
C MET A 1 -7.53 0.22 11.85
N ILE A 2 -8.34 -0.84 11.79
CA ILE A 2 -8.08 -1.96 10.88
C ILE A 2 -8.43 -1.47 9.47
N CYS A 3 -7.54 -1.68 8.51
CA CYS A 3 -7.81 -1.34 7.13
C CYS A 3 -8.77 -2.39 6.54
N ASP A 4 -9.99 -1.98 6.20
CA ASP A 4 -11.00 -2.90 5.66
C ASP A 4 -10.64 -3.31 4.22
N ILE A 5 -10.36 -4.60 4.06
CA ILE A 5 -10.03 -5.20 2.77
C ILE A 5 -11.19 -5.02 1.79
N ASN A 6 -12.44 -5.08 2.24
CA ASN A 6 -13.60 -4.94 1.33
C ASN A 6 -13.65 -3.54 0.72
N THR A 7 -13.30 -2.51 1.49
CA THR A 7 -13.18 -1.13 0.99
C THR A 7 -12.11 -1.04 -0.10
N ILE A 8 -10.92 -1.64 0.12
CA ILE A 8 -9.86 -1.68 -0.90
C ILE A 8 -10.33 -2.40 -2.17
N GLU A 9 -10.91 -3.59 -2.02
CA GLU A 9 -11.42 -4.36 -3.15
C GLU A 9 -12.51 -3.59 -3.91
N THR A 10 -13.37 -2.86 -3.20
CA THR A 10 -14.40 -2.00 -3.81
C THR A 10 -13.78 -0.87 -4.62
N CYS A 11 -12.76 -0.17 -4.09
CA CYS A 11 -12.03 0.85 -4.85
C CYS A 11 -11.41 0.25 -6.12
N LEU A 12 -10.71 -0.88 -5.99
CA LEU A 12 -10.04 -1.54 -7.11
C LEU A 12 -11.02 -2.06 -8.16
N HIS A 13 -12.19 -2.57 -7.74
CA HIS A 13 -13.28 -2.96 -8.64
C HIS A 13 -13.79 -1.76 -9.47
N ASN A 14 -13.80 -0.57 -8.87
CA ASN A 14 -14.12 0.69 -9.54
C ASN A 14 -12.93 1.30 -10.31
N GLN A 15 -11.85 0.54 -10.52
CA GLN A 15 -10.62 0.99 -11.20
C GLN A 15 -9.93 2.18 -10.51
N LEU A 16 -10.05 2.24 -9.18
CA LEU A 16 -9.43 3.27 -8.36
C LEU A 16 -8.25 2.67 -7.58
N PRO A 17 -7.00 2.96 -7.95
CA PRO A 17 -5.84 2.54 -7.17
C PRO A 17 -5.87 3.15 -5.77
N VAL A 18 -5.36 2.41 -4.79
CA VAL A 18 -5.35 2.82 -3.38
C VAL A 18 -3.91 3.06 -2.92
N LEU A 19 -3.63 4.27 -2.46
CA LEU A 19 -2.37 4.62 -1.81
C LEU A 19 -2.47 4.35 -0.32
N ILE A 20 -1.47 3.61 0.17
CA ILE A 20 -1.34 3.24 1.56
C ILE A 20 0.15 3.28 1.94
N GLY A 21 0.49 3.76 3.12
CA GLY A 21 1.76 3.49 3.77
C GLY A 21 1.72 2.20 4.57
N ILE A 22 2.80 1.43 4.49
CA ILE A 22 2.99 0.22 5.29
C ILE A 22 4.37 0.28 5.92
N LYS A 23 4.58 -0.36 7.07
CA LYS A 23 5.95 -0.67 7.47
C LYS A 23 6.50 -1.71 6.53
N LEU A 24 7.64 -1.48 5.88
CA LEU A 24 8.32 -2.48 5.06
C LEU A 24 9.51 -3.03 5.82
N ILE A 25 9.36 -4.21 6.42
CA ILE A 25 10.38 -4.80 7.30
C ILE A 25 11.60 -5.32 6.53
N GLN A 26 12.76 -5.35 7.17
CA GLN A 26 14.04 -5.70 6.52
C GLN A 26 14.02 -7.07 5.85
N GLN A 27 13.34 -8.06 6.43
CA GLN A 27 13.23 -9.41 5.87
C GLN A 27 12.53 -9.41 4.49
N ASN A 28 11.65 -8.44 4.24
CA ASN A 28 10.95 -8.27 2.96
C ASN A 28 11.82 -7.62 1.87
N PHE A 29 13.04 -7.16 2.21
CA PHE A 29 14.01 -6.63 1.24
C PHE A 29 14.78 -7.72 0.49
N GLN A 30 14.59 -9.00 0.78
CA GLN A 30 15.24 -10.08 0.01
C GLN A 30 14.41 -10.57 -1.19
N HIS A 31 13.28 -9.91 -1.48
CA HIS A 31 12.50 -9.98 -2.74
C HIS A 31 12.24 -11.38 -3.31
N ASN A 32 11.72 -12.31 -2.51
CA ASN A 32 11.33 -13.67 -2.93
C ASN A 32 10.23 -13.68 -4.02
N GLY A 33 10.58 -13.39 -5.27
CA GLY A 33 9.63 -13.19 -6.38
C GLY A 33 8.65 -12.03 -6.15
N GLY A 34 8.99 -11.09 -5.27
CA GLY A 34 8.10 -9.99 -4.86
C GLY A 34 7.01 -10.37 -3.85
N TYR A 35 6.95 -11.59 -3.33
CA TYR A 35 5.97 -11.96 -2.29
C TYR A 35 6.45 -11.55 -0.91
N LEU A 36 5.74 -10.62 -0.28
CA LEU A 36 6.05 -10.22 1.10
C LEU A 36 5.53 -11.25 2.08
N GLN A 37 6.25 -11.41 3.18
CA GLN A 37 5.88 -12.25 4.30
C GLN A 37 5.44 -11.39 5.48
N VAL A 38 4.45 -11.88 6.22
CA VAL A 38 4.12 -11.33 7.53
C VAL A 38 5.22 -11.76 8.50
N PRO A 39 5.81 -10.84 9.29
CA PRO A 39 6.82 -11.21 10.27
C PRO A 39 6.28 -12.20 11.30
N THR A 40 7.06 -13.22 11.62
CA THR A 40 6.67 -14.28 12.57
C THR A 40 6.52 -13.73 13.99
N ASP A 41 7.40 -12.81 14.42
CA ASP A 41 7.26 -12.11 15.69
C ASP A 41 6.88 -10.64 15.45
N LEU A 42 5.58 -10.35 15.57
CA LEU A 42 5.08 -8.99 15.46
C LEU A 42 5.54 -8.09 16.63
N ASN A 43 6.04 -8.65 17.74
CA ASN A 43 6.58 -7.88 18.86
C ASN A 43 8.04 -7.49 18.67
N ASP A 44 8.69 -7.95 17.59
CA ASP A 44 10.10 -7.68 17.32
C ASP A 44 10.36 -6.15 17.40
N PRO A 45 11.28 -5.71 18.28
CA PRO A 45 11.69 -4.31 18.37
C PRO A 45 12.13 -3.70 17.03
N LEU A 46 12.60 -4.50 16.08
CA LEU A 46 12.98 -4.06 14.73
C LEU A 46 11.77 -3.57 13.92
N ILE A 47 10.58 -4.13 14.14
CA ILE A 47 9.35 -3.64 13.48
C ILE A 47 9.05 -2.20 13.93
N LYS A 48 9.26 -1.89 15.22
CA LYS A 48 9.09 -0.51 15.71
C LYS A 48 10.06 0.46 15.03
N LYS A 49 11.30 0.03 14.80
CA LYS A 49 12.36 0.82 14.14
C LYS A 49 12.23 0.91 12.61
N THR A 50 11.33 0.14 12.01
CA THR A 50 11.11 0.13 10.57
C THR A 50 10.40 1.39 10.11
N ASP A 51 10.95 2.03 9.07
CA ASP A 51 10.34 3.18 8.41
C ASP A 51 9.02 2.85 7.72
N ILE A 52 8.19 3.87 7.54
CA ILE A 52 6.93 3.75 6.81
C ILE A 52 7.21 3.99 5.33
N HIS A 53 6.71 3.10 4.48
CA HIS A 53 6.87 3.15 3.04
C HIS A 53 5.52 3.32 2.35
N GLY A 54 5.42 4.34 1.48
CA GLY A 54 4.22 4.61 0.69
C GLY A 54 4.17 3.73 -0.57
N ILE A 55 3.08 2.99 -0.74
CA ILE A 55 2.88 2.04 -1.84
C ILE A 55 1.49 2.23 -2.48
N MET A 56 1.36 1.80 -3.73
CA MET A 56 0.09 1.88 -4.45
C MET A 56 -0.45 0.47 -4.72
N ILE A 57 -1.61 0.17 -4.17
CA ILE A 57 -2.36 -1.04 -4.45
C ILE A 57 -3.09 -0.85 -5.78
N VAL A 58 -2.89 -1.79 -6.70
CA VAL A 58 -3.42 -1.73 -8.07
C VAL A 58 -4.25 -2.96 -8.46
N GLY A 59 -4.29 -3.98 -7.60
CA GLY A 59 -5.05 -5.19 -7.86
C GLY A 59 -5.14 -6.08 -6.62
N TYR A 60 -5.96 -7.12 -6.71
CA TYR A 60 -6.18 -8.06 -5.62
C TYR A 60 -6.52 -9.44 -6.17
N ASN A 61 -6.22 -10.48 -5.38
CA ASN A 61 -6.58 -11.85 -5.69
C ASN A 61 -7.12 -12.53 -4.43
N ARG A 62 -8.44 -12.76 -4.39
CA ARG A 62 -9.11 -13.43 -3.27
C ARG A 62 -8.76 -14.91 -3.14
N LYS A 63 -8.34 -15.60 -4.20
CA LYS A 63 -7.96 -17.02 -4.10
C LYS A 63 -6.63 -17.16 -3.37
N THR A 64 -5.67 -16.30 -3.67
CA THR A 64 -4.35 -16.32 -3.05
C THR A 64 -4.26 -15.45 -1.80
N GLN A 65 -5.23 -14.56 -1.57
CA GLN A 65 -5.25 -13.57 -0.47
C GLN A 65 -4.05 -12.61 -0.52
N TYR A 66 -3.72 -12.13 -1.74
CA TYR A 66 -2.68 -11.13 -1.97
C TYR A 66 -3.21 -9.92 -2.71
N LEU A 67 -2.73 -8.74 -2.29
CA LEU A 67 -2.84 -7.50 -3.02
C LEU A 67 -1.64 -7.35 -3.95
N THR A 68 -1.87 -6.84 -5.15
CA THR A 68 -0.80 -6.46 -6.07
C THR A 68 -0.48 -4.99 -5.86
N CYS A 69 0.78 -4.72 -5.54
CA CYS A 69 1.26 -3.41 -5.15
C CYS A 69 2.39 -2.96 -6.07
N ARG A 70 2.31 -1.72 -6.57
CA ARG A 70 3.38 -1.08 -7.30
C ARG A 70 4.33 -0.41 -6.32
N ASN A 71 5.62 -0.69 -6.46
CA ASN A 71 6.68 -0.03 -5.70
C ASN A 71 7.30 1.16 -6.47
N SER A 72 8.16 1.91 -5.80
CA SER A 72 8.90 3.08 -6.32
C SER A 72 10.42 2.88 -6.32
N TYR A 73 10.91 1.66 -6.10
CA TYR A 73 12.36 1.32 -6.08
C TYR A 73 12.91 0.84 -7.43
N GLY A 74 12.20 1.10 -8.52
CA GLY A 74 12.59 0.70 -9.88
C GLY A 74 12.16 -0.72 -10.24
N GLU A 75 12.30 -1.05 -11.53
CA GLU A 75 11.78 -2.29 -12.12
C GLU A 75 12.57 -3.54 -11.69
N ASN A 76 13.82 -3.36 -11.27
CA ASN A 76 14.68 -4.46 -10.81
C ASN A 76 14.34 -4.94 -9.38
N TRP A 77 13.37 -4.31 -8.74
CA TRP A 77 12.96 -4.63 -7.37
C TRP A 77 11.69 -5.47 -7.36
N GLY A 78 11.67 -6.53 -6.54
CA GLY A 78 10.51 -7.41 -6.44
C GLY A 78 10.23 -8.16 -7.75
N TYR A 79 8.99 -8.07 -8.23
CA TYR A 79 8.55 -8.62 -9.51
C TYR A 79 8.30 -7.47 -10.50
N HIS A 80 9.32 -7.11 -11.29
CA HIS A 80 9.24 -6.00 -12.26
C HIS A 80 8.80 -4.66 -11.65
N GLY A 81 9.25 -4.34 -10.42
CA GLY A 81 8.83 -3.15 -9.68
C GLY A 81 7.53 -3.30 -8.89
N TYR A 82 6.93 -4.49 -8.89
CA TYR A 82 5.75 -4.85 -8.11
C TYR A 82 6.09 -5.79 -6.95
N PHE A 83 5.16 -5.89 -6.01
CA PHE A 83 5.17 -6.91 -4.98
C PHE A 83 3.75 -7.35 -4.64
N TYR A 84 3.66 -8.48 -3.97
CA TYR A 84 2.43 -9.09 -3.50
C TYR A 84 2.38 -8.97 -1.98
N LEU A 85 1.39 -8.23 -1.49
CA LEU A 85 1.17 -7.98 -0.07
C LEU A 85 0.06 -8.90 0.45
N PRO A 86 0.33 -9.78 1.44
CA PRO A 86 -0.71 -10.61 2.05
C PRO A 86 -1.83 -9.76 2.64
N TYR A 87 -3.08 -10.20 2.54
CA TYR A 87 -4.23 -9.53 3.16
C TYR A 87 -4.02 -9.36 4.67
N GLU A 88 -3.45 -10.37 5.31
CA GLU A 88 -3.14 -10.38 6.74
C GLU A 88 -2.27 -9.18 7.16
N TYR A 89 -1.41 -8.67 6.28
CA TYR A 89 -0.56 -7.52 6.57
C TYR A 89 -1.36 -6.28 6.97
N LEU A 90 -2.54 -6.10 6.38
CA LEU A 90 -3.44 -4.97 6.65
C LEU A 90 -4.30 -5.16 7.90
N THR A 91 -4.32 -6.37 8.46
CA THR A 91 -5.06 -6.68 9.68
C THR A 91 -4.25 -6.44 10.94
N HIS A 92 -2.91 -6.38 10.83
CA HIS A 92 -2.00 -6.25 11.97
C HIS A 92 -1.74 -4.78 12.30
N PRO A 93 -2.24 -4.26 13.44
CA PRO A 93 -2.08 -2.85 13.80
C PRO A 93 -0.64 -2.41 13.76
N ARG A 94 0.32 -3.24 14.19
CA ARG A 94 1.75 -2.89 14.20
C ARG A 94 2.37 -2.64 12.83
N LEU A 95 1.80 -3.21 11.76
CA LEU A 95 2.30 -3.05 10.40
C LEU A 95 1.66 -1.84 9.70
N ILE A 96 0.53 -1.35 10.23
CA ILE A 96 -0.24 -0.21 9.73
C ILE A 96 -0.41 0.92 10.78
N ASP A 97 0.29 0.87 11.92
CA ASP A 97 -0.09 1.59 13.17
C ASP A 97 -0.04 3.10 13.02
N HIS A 98 0.89 3.57 12.19
CA HIS A 98 1.18 4.99 12.01
C HIS A 98 0.38 5.63 10.89
N MET A 99 -0.58 4.89 10.33
CA MET A 99 -1.36 5.32 9.18
C MET A 99 -2.75 5.76 9.60
N ARG A 100 -3.03 7.06 9.45
CA ARG A 100 -4.35 7.63 9.67
C ARG A 100 -5.17 7.84 8.40
N GLY A 101 -4.72 7.36 7.24
CA GLY A 101 -5.46 7.55 5.98
C GLY A 101 -5.18 6.50 4.92
N LEU A 102 -6.26 6.05 4.30
CA LEU A 102 -6.28 5.37 2.99
C LEU A 102 -6.70 6.41 1.96
N TRP A 103 -5.98 6.50 0.85
CA TRP A 103 -6.25 7.51 -0.16
C TRP A 103 -6.46 6.83 -1.50
N SER A 104 -7.45 7.28 -2.27
CA SER A 104 -7.68 6.78 -3.62
C SER A 104 -7.76 7.96 -4.58
N ILE A 105 -7.15 7.82 -5.76
CA ILE A 105 -7.15 8.88 -6.77
C ILE A 105 -8.41 8.75 -7.62
N LEU A 106 -9.38 9.63 -7.39
CA LEU A 106 -10.68 9.59 -8.08
C LEU A 106 -10.65 10.20 -9.48
N LYS A 107 -9.79 11.19 -9.72
CA LYS A 107 -9.71 11.89 -10.99
C LYS A 107 -8.38 12.61 -11.13
N ILE A 108 -7.73 12.44 -12.29
CA ILE A 108 -6.67 13.35 -12.72
C ILE A 108 -7.36 14.51 -13.42
N ILE A 109 -7.28 15.71 -12.82
CA ILE A 109 -7.77 16.94 -13.44
C ILE A 109 -6.60 17.53 -14.24
N PRO A 110 -6.65 17.56 -15.58
CA PRO A 110 -5.60 18.19 -16.38
C PRO A 110 -5.44 19.64 -15.94
N ARG A 111 -4.18 20.08 -15.81
CA ARG A 111 -3.88 21.46 -15.43
C ARG A 111 -4.33 22.37 -16.57
N THR A 112 -5.44 23.09 -16.39
CA THR A 112 -5.97 24.01 -17.41
C THR A 112 -5.30 25.39 -17.39
N THR A 113 -4.49 25.69 -16.37
CA THR A 113 -3.79 26.97 -16.21
C THR A 113 -2.39 26.78 -15.61
N THR A 114 -1.47 27.70 -15.89
CA THR A 114 -0.09 27.69 -15.38
C THR A 114 0.04 28.12 -13.92
N LEU A 115 -1.01 28.74 -13.36
CA LEU A 115 -1.02 29.23 -11.98
C LEU A 115 -1.35 28.09 -10.99
N PRO A 116 -0.65 27.99 -9.84
CA PRO A 116 -1.00 27.01 -8.81
C PRO A 116 -2.37 27.38 -8.22
N THR A 117 -3.41 26.63 -8.56
CA THR A 117 -4.70 26.71 -7.87
C THR A 117 -4.74 25.62 -6.81
N VAL A 118 -4.69 26.01 -5.53
CA VAL A 118 -4.94 25.10 -4.42
C VAL A 118 -6.43 24.76 -4.46
N ARG A 119 -6.78 23.62 -5.09
CA ARG A 119 -8.12 23.05 -4.95
C ARG A 119 -8.14 22.34 -3.60
N ARG A 120 -8.87 22.91 -2.64
CA ARG A 120 -9.15 22.28 -1.35
C ARG A 120 -9.70 20.88 -1.61
N LEU A 121 -8.96 19.85 -1.20
CA LEU A 121 -9.49 18.49 -1.11
C LEU A 121 -10.55 18.53 -0.01
N VAL A 122 -11.82 18.53 -0.39
CA VAL A 122 -12.91 18.25 0.55
C VAL A 122 -12.87 16.75 0.76
N VAL A 123 -12.29 16.35 1.89
CA VAL A 123 -12.41 14.98 2.40
C VAL A 123 -13.79 14.92 3.03
N SER A 124 -14.72 14.21 2.39
CA SER A 124 -16.04 13.87 2.95
C SER A 124 -15.91 12.71 3.92
#